data_AF-A0AAD6WIX1-F1
#
_entry.id   AF-A0AAD6WIX1-F1
#
_cell.length_a   1.000
_cell.length_b   1.000
_cell.length_c   1.000
_cell.angle_alpha   90.00
_cell.angle_beta   90.00
_cell.angle_gamma   90.00
#
_symmetry.space_group_name_H-M   'P 1'
#
loop_
_entity.id
_entity.type
_entity.pdbx_description
1 polymer ?
#
loop_
_entity_poly.entity_id
_entity_poly.type
_entity_poly.pdbx_seq_one_letter_code
_entity_poly.pdbx_strand_id
1 'polypeptide(L)'
;MPSSPKFFHSRLSQPSNSRRSTVLILSCLLIGISGFIFGLTSFLTCSRTYRCFNNSPPRTVRVVWGTNSNKNDNGVGNALLLDGEERRERQKVMGFVGIQTGFGSTGRRQSLRKTWMPSDRQGLQRLEESTGLAFRFVIGRTNDKSKTAELKREIAEYDDFLLLDIEEQYSQLPYKTLAFFKAAYALFDSEFYVKADDDIYLRPDRLSTLLAKERAHSQTYLGCLKKGPQCCCSWSCCCEKYEPLSYLLGTEYFLHAYGPIYALSADVVASLVALRDNSFRMFSNEDVTIGAWILAMNVNHEDNRALCSPECTPSSIAVWDIPKCSGLCNPEARLLELHQQESCSKNPTMESDD
;
A
#
# COMPACT_ATOMS: atom_id res chain seq x y z
N MET A 1 14.20 -114.65 -43.15
CA MET A 1 15.09 -113.56 -43.61
C MET A 1 14.64 -112.24 -43.00
N PRO A 2 15.57 -111.37 -42.59
CA PRO A 2 15.54 -110.84 -41.23
C PRO A 2 15.30 -109.34 -41.11
N SER A 3 14.98 -108.99 -39.86
CA SER A 3 14.79 -107.71 -39.19
C SER A 3 15.64 -106.51 -39.63
N SER A 4 14.98 -105.36 -39.79
CA SER A 4 15.41 -104.08 -39.17
C SER A 4 14.25 -103.06 -39.16
N PRO A 5 13.95 -102.39 -38.04
CA PRO A 5 13.13 -101.18 -38.03
C PRO A 5 14.03 -99.94 -37.99
N LYS A 6 13.79 -98.98 -38.88
CA LYS A 6 14.44 -97.66 -38.85
C LYS A 6 13.52 -96.65 -38.16
N PHE A 7 14.04 -96.05 -37.10
CA PHE A 7 13.42 -94.97 -36.33
C PHE A 7 13.65 -93.60 -36.98
N PHE A 8 12.68 -92.71 -36.79
CA PHE A 8 12.75 -91.29 -37.13
C PHE A 8 13.63 -90.54 -36.11
N HIS A 9 14.51 -89.66 -36.58
CA HIS A 9 15.17 -88.67 -35.74
C HIS A 9 14.73 -87.25 -36.11
N SER A 10 14.16 -86.55 -35.13
CA SER A 10 13.89 -85.12 -35.15
C SER A 10 15.20 -84.32 -34.96
N ARG A 11 15.34 -83.22 -35.70
CA ARG A 11 16.41 -82.23 -35.48
C ARG A 11 16.22 -81.57 -34.12
N LEU A 12 17.16 -81.78 -33.20
CA LEU A 12 17.27 -81.02 -31.96
C LEU A 12 17.85 -79.63 -32.24
N SER A 13 17.11 -78.62 -31.80
CA SER A 13 17.53 -77.24 -31.63
C SER A 13 18.62 -77.12 -30.55
N GLN A 14 19.68 -76.38 -30.85
CA GLN A 14 20.71 -76.02 -29.89
C GLN A 14 20.15 -75.07 -28.82
N PRO A 15 20.46 -75.26 -27.52
CA PRO A 15 20.17 -74.28 -26.51
C PRO A 15 21.27 -73.21 -26.48
N SER A 16 20.89 -71.96 -26.71
CA SER A 16 21.73 -70.79 -26.45
C SER A 16 21.86 -70.58 -24.94
N ASN A 17 23.06 -70.79 -24.39
CA ASN A 17 23.37 -70.47 -22.99
C ASN A 17 23.40 -68.94 -22.80
N SER A 18 22.26 -68.35 -22.44
CA SER A 18 22.17 -66.99 -21.92
C SER A 18 22.66 -66.98 -20.46
N ARG A 19 23.95 -66.75 -20.25
CA ARG A 19 24.43 -66.21 -18.97
C ARG A 19 23.96 -64.75 -18.88
N ARG A 20 22.74 -64.55 -18.37
CA ARG A 20 22.27 -63.21 -17.95
C ARG A 20 23.24 -62.72 -16.88
N SER A 21 24.04 -61.74 -17.26
CA SER A 21 25.07 -61.16 -16.41
C SER A 21 24.41 -60.51 -15.19
N THR A 22 24.51 -61.16 -14.04
CA THR A 22 24.13 -60.61 -12.73
C THR A 22 24.77 -59.25 -12.47
N VAL A 23 25.94 -59.00 -13.06
CA VAL A 23 26.64 -57.70 -13.03
C VAL A 23 25.82 -56.60 -13.72
N LEU A 24 25.17 -56.89 -14.85
CA LEU A 24 24.32 -55.92 -15.54
C LEU A 24 23.09 -55.55 -14.69
N ILE A 25 22.46 -56.54 -14.05
CA ILE A 25 21.29 -56.30 -13.20
C ILE A 25 21.66 -55.49 -11.95
N LEU A 26 22.78 -55.81 -11.30
CA LEU A 26 23.31 -55.04 -10.16
C LEU A 26 23.70 -53.61 -10.56
N SER A 27 24.29 -53.41 -11.74
CA SER A 27 24.64 -52.08 -12.23
C SER A 27 23.40 -51.21 -12.49
N CYS A 28 22.33 -51.78 -13.08
CA CYS A 28 21.08 -51.05 -13.31
C CYS A 28 20.36 -50.69 -12.00
N LEU A 29 20.40 -51.59 -11.00
CA LEU A 29 19.85 -51.32 -9.67
C LEU A 29 20.59 -50.17 -8.96
N LEU A 30 21.92 -50.16 -9.01
CA LEU A 30 22.72 -49.08 -8.42
C LEU A 30 22.46 -47.73 -9.11
N ILE A 31 22.35 -47.72 -10.45
CA ILE A 31 22.01 -46.50 -11.20
C ILE A 31 20.60 -46.02 -10.82
N GLY A 32 19.61 -46.92 -10.75
CA GLY A 32 18.24 -46.59 -10.36
C GLY A 32 18.14 -46.03 -8.94
N ILE A 33 18.85 -46.64 -7.98
CA ILE A 33 18.91 -46.15 -6.59
C ILE A 33 19.61 -44.79 -6.52
N SER A 34 20.70 -44.60 -7.27
CA SER A 34 21.41 -43.31 -7.31
C SER A 34 20.55 -42.20 -7.90
N GLY A 35 19.77 -42.50 -8.96
CA GLY A 35 18.84 -41.55 -9.58
C GLY A 35 17.66 -41.22 -8.67
N PHE A 36 17.16 -42.20 -7.91
CA PHE A 36 16.08 -41.98 -6.94
C PHE A 36 16.57 -41.14 -5.75
N ILE A 37 17.77 -41.42 -5.21
CA ILE A 37 18.39 -40.62 -4.16
C ILE A 37 18.65 -39.20 -4.66
N PHE A 38 19.17 -39.02 -5.88
CA PHE A 38 19.38 -37.71 -6.49
C PHE A 38 18.07 -36.96 -6.71
N GLY A 39 17.01 -37.64 -7.14
CA GLY A 39 15.67 -37.06 -7.25
C GLY A 39 15.12 -36.63 -5.89
N LEU A 40 15.25 -37.48 -4.86
CA LEU A 40 14.79 -37.19 -3.51
C LEU A 40 15.58 -36.04 -2.88
N THR A 41 16.90 -35.99 -3.06
CA THR A 41 17.74 -34.90 -2.58
C THR A 41 17.45 -33.61 -3.34
N SER A 42 17.23 -33.64 -4.66
CA SER A 42 16.77 -32.47 -5.42
C SER A 42 15.39 -31.98 -4.97
N PHE A 43 14.42 -32.84 -4.67
CA PHE A 43 13.11 -32.43 -4.14
C PHE A 43 13.20 -31.88 -2.71
N LEU A 44 14.00 -32.51 -1.84
CA LEU A 44 14.20 -32.08 -0.44
C LEU A 44 15.08 -30.83 -0.31
N THR A 45 16.02 -30.63 -1.23
CA THR A 45 16.77 -29.36 -1.34
C THR A 45 15.91 -28.29 -1.99
N CYS A 46 15.14 -28.58 -3.05
CA CYS A 46 14.22 -27.61 -3.64
C CYS A 46 13.23 -27.03 -2.62
N SER A 47 12.72 -27.85 -1.70
CA SER A 47 11.86 -27.39 -0.60
C SER A 47 12.59 -26.65 0.53
N ARG A 48 13.93 -26.71 0.60
CA ARG A 48 14.73 -26.09 1.68
C ARG A 48 15.62 -24.92 1.22
N THR A 49 15.95 -24.82 -0.08
CA THR A 49 16.84 -23.79 -0.65
C THR A 49 16.17 -22.83 -1.63
N TYR A 50 14.89 -22.99 -1.97
CA TYR A 50 14.10 -21.90 -2.57
C TYR A 50 13.20 -21.22 -1.51
N ARG A 51 13.81 -20.73 -0.44
CA ARG A 51 13.46 -19.35 -0.06
C ARG A 51 14.08 -18.52 -1.17
N CYS A 52 13.29 -18.07 -2.13
CA CYS A 52 13.68 -16.93 -2.94
C CYS A 52 14.04 -15.83 -1.95
N PHE A 53 15.33 -15.63 -1.69
CA PHE A 53 15.82 -14.37 -1.18
C PHE A 53 15.49 -13.38 -2.29
N ASN A 54 14.31 -12.77 -2.22
CA ASN A 54 14.02 -11.57 -2.98
C ASN A 54 15.06 -10.56 -2.53
N ASN A 55 16.12 -10.37 -3.32
CA ASN A 55 17.09 -9.29 -3.14
C ASN A 55 16.47 -7.90 -3.37
N SER A 56 15.15 -7.81 -3.45
CA SER A 56 14.43 -6.54 -3.50
C SER A 56 14.51 -5.86 -2.14
N PRO A 57 14.84 -4.56 -2.08
CA PRO A 57 14.93 -3.83 -0.82
C PRO A 57 13.59 -3.89 -0.06
N PRO A 58 13.62 -3.77 1.29
CA PRO A 58 12.41 -3.68 2.09
C PRO A 58 11.59 -2.46 1.65
N ARG A 59 10.27 -2.66 1.55
CA ARG A 59 9.31 -1.62 1.15
C ARG A 59 8.83 -0.83 2.36
N THR A 60 8.86 -1.44 3.54
CA THR A 60 8.60 -0.77 4.80
C THR A 60 9.75 0.15 5.14
N VAL A 61 9.44 1.43 5.34
CA VAL A 61 10.44 2.45 5.69
C VAL A 61 10.07 3.08 7.02
N ARG A 62 11.08 3.27 7.88
CA ARG A 62 10.95 4.05 9.12
C ARG A 62 11.67 5.37 8.97
N VAL A 63 10.97 6.46 9.24
CA VAL A 63 11.54 7.82 9.21
C VAL A 63 11.73 8.31 10.64
N VAL A 64 12.97 8.69 10.97
CA VAL A 64 13.32 9.33 12.23
C VAL A 64 13.86 10.73 11.93
N TRP A 65 13.29 11.74 12.57
CA TRP A 65 13.76 13.11 12.44
C TRP A 65 14.79 13.39 13.54
N GLY A 66 16.02 13.70 13.17
CA GLY A 66 17.05 14.04 14.15
C GLY A 66 16.78 15.42 14.77
N THR A 67 16.70 15.49 16.10
CA THR A 67 16.77 16.76 16.85
C THR A 67 18.21 17.25 16.89
N ASN A 68 18.71 17.80 15.77
CA ASN A 68 20.01 18.47 15.78
C ASN A 68 19.89 19.85 16.43
N SER A 69 20.16 19.87 17.73
CA SER A 69 20.59 21.06 18.47
C SER A 69 21.98 21.48 17.98
N ASN A 70 22.07 22.10 16.80
CA ASN A 70 23.20 22.98 16.48
C ASN A 70 22.76 24.01 15.43
N LYS A 71 22.83 25.28 15.85
CA LYS A 71 22.60 26.47 15.02
C LYS A 71 23.55 26.45 13.82
N ASN A 72 23.01 26.87 12.67
CA ASN A 72 23.65 27.11 11.37
C ASN A 72 23.57 25.97 10.35
N ASP A 73 22.35 25.54 10.02
CA ASP A 73 22.12 25.02 8.67
C ASP A 73 20.80 25.55 8.10
N ASN A 74 20.87 26.03 6.87
CA ASN A 74 19.74 26.65 6.18
C ASN A 74 18.80 25.55 5.68
N GLY A 75 17.80 25.22 6.49
CA GLY A 75 16.47 24.86 6.05
C GLY A 75 16.33 23.69 5.08
N VAL A 76 16.73 22.49 5.48
CA VAL A 76 16.03 21.23 5.17
C VAL A 76 16.26 20.31 6.37
N GLY A 77 15.19 19.92 7.07
CA GLY A 77 15.31 18.89 8.12
C GLY A 77 15.75 17.58 7.46
N ASN A 78 16.97 17.13 7.73
CA ASN A 78 17.46 15.85 7.23
C ASN A 78 16.71 14.72 7.94
N ALA A 79 15.85 14.01 7.20
CA ALA A 79 15.35 12.70 7.62
C ALA A 79 16.56 11.76 7.76
N LEU A 80 16.85 11.31 8.98
CA LEU A 80 17.84 10.26 9.19
C LEU A 80 17.11 8.92 8.96
N LEU A 81 17.31 8.36 7.77
CA LEU A 81 16.93 6.98 7.49
C LEU A 81 17.86 6.08 8.31
N LEU A 82 17.29 5.21 9.15
CA LEU A 82 18.05 4.30 10.01
C LEU A 82 18.64 3.10 9.24
N ASP A 83 19.21 3.37 8.07
CA ASP A 83 20.02 2.45 7.30
C ASP A 83 21.14 3.30 6.67
N GLY A 84 22.33 3.19 7.25
CA GLY A 84 23.43 4.14 7.05
C GLY A 84 24.02 4.09 5.64
N GLU A 85 23.42 4.83 4.72
CA GLU A 85 24.00 5.16 3.42
C GLU A 85 23.68 6.60 3.02
N GLU A 86 24.59 7.18 2.23
CA GLU A 86 24.49 8.46 1.55
C GLU A 86 23.10 8.72 0.97
N ARG A 87 22.76 10.01 0.79
CA ARG A 87 21.55 10.54 0.11
C ARG A 87 21.05 9.59 -0.99
N ARG A 88 20.19 8.63 -0.63
CA ARG A 88 19.57 7.73 -1.60
C ARG A 88 18.75 8.60 -2.53
N GLU A 89 18.93 8.45 -3.84
CA GLU A 89 18.07 9.11 -4.81
C GLU A 89 16.62 8.78 -4.49
N ARG A 90 15.77 9.81 -4.41
CA ARG A 90 14.35 9.66 -4.07
C ARG A 90 13.69 8.75 -5.10
N GLN A 91 12.89 7.79 -4.65
CA GLN A 91 12.22 6.86 -5.56
C GLN A 91 11.22 7.63 -6.43
N LYS A 92 11.40 7.60 -7.75
CA LYS A 92 10.52 8.29 -8.69
C LYS A 92 9.23 7.52 -8.92
N VAL A 93 8.09 8.18 -8.72
CA VAL A 93 6.73 7.65 -8.95
C VAL A 93 5.83 8.78 -9.46
N MET A 94 4.67 8.48 -10.05
CA MET A 94 3.69 9.50 -10.43
C MET A 94 2.98 10.08 -9.20
N GLY A 95 2.58 9.20 -8.30
CA GLY A 95 1.85 9.54 -7.08
C GLY A 95 2.30 8.69 -5.89
N PHE A 96 2.34 9.27 -4.69
CA PHE A 96 2.49 8.52 -3.45
C PHE A 96 1.20 8.56 -2.63
N VAL A 97 0.61 7.41 -2.35
CA VAL A 97 -0.62 7.26 -1.56
C VAL A 97 -0.29 6.77 -0.15
N GLY A 98 -0.45 7.66 0.82
CA GLY A 98 -0.31 7.36 2.25
C GLY A 98 -1.68 7.08 2.88
N ILE A 99 -1.90 5.82 3.25
CA ILE A 99 -3.15 5.36 3.88
C ILE A 99 -3.02 5.52 5.39
N GLN A 100 -3.66 6.54 5.96
CA GLN A 100 -3.61 6.85 7.38
C GLN A 100 -4.36 5.77 8.18
N THR A 101 -3.62 5.08 9.04
CA THR A 101 -4.16 3.97 9.84
C THR A 101 -3.63 4.02 11.27
N GLY A 102 -4.31 3.35 12.20
CA GLY A 102 -3.91 3.28 13.61
C GLY A 102 -3.80 1.85 14.14
N PHE A 103 -3.33 1.71 15.37
CA PHE A 103 -3.19 0.39 16.02
C PHE A 103 -4.54 -0.33 16.26
N GLY A 104 -5.65 0.40 16.26
CA GLY A 104 -7.00 -0.19 16.36
C GLY A 104 -7.58 -0.68 15.02
N SER A 105 -6.92 -0.41 13.90
CA SER A 105 -7.47 -0.61 12.55
C SER A 105 -6.98 -1.88 11.85
N THR A 106 -6.54 -2.90 12.60
CA THR A 106 -5.98 -4.13 12.00
C THR A 106 -6.99 -4.84 11.08
N GLY A 107 -8.27 -4.90 11.46
CA GLY A 107 -9.33 -5.48 10.62
C GLY A 107 -9.59 -4.66 9.35
N ARG A 108 -9.52 -3.32 9.43
CA ARG A 108 -9.60 -2.43 8.25
C ARG A 108 -8.45 -2.68 7.28
N ARG A 109 -7.20 -2.71 7.78
CA ARG A 109 -6.02 -3.03 6.95
C ARG A 109 -6.14 -4.39 6.28
N GLN A 110 -6.63 -5.40 7.00
CA GLN A 110 -6.87 -6.72 6.41
C GLN A 110 -7.93 -6.68 5.30
N SER A 111 -8.97 -5.87 5.46
CA SER A 111 -10.04 -5.72 4.47
C SER A 111 -9.56 -4.97 3.24
N LEU A 112 -8.76 -3.91 3.42
CA LEU A 112 -8.06 -3.22 2.33
C LEU A 112 -7.15 -4.19 1.56
N ARG A 113 -6.43 -5.05 2.30
CA ARG A 113 -5.55 -6.08 1.74
C ARG A 113 -6.24 -7.13 0.87
N LYS A 114 -7.51 -7.40 1.17
CA LYS A 114 -8.38 -8.33 0.42
C LYS A 114 -9.13 -7.66 -0.73
N THR A 115 -8.96 -6.35 -0.92
CA THR A 115 -9.73 -5.57 -1.89
C THR A 115 -8.79 -4.80 -2.83
N TRP A 116 -8.65 -3.50 -2.67
CA TRP A 116 -7.98 -2.63 -3.64
C TRP A 116 -6.47 -2.47 -3.43
N MET A 117 -5.90 -2.97 -2.33
CA MET A 117 -4.46 -2.95 -2.06
C MET A 117 -3.95 -4.38 -1.80
N PRO A 118 -3.46 -5.14 -2.79
CA PRO A 118 -3.12 -6.55 -2.60
C PRO A 118 -2.16 -6.82 -1.45
N SER A 119 -2.41 -7.86 -0.65
CA SER A 119 -1.54 -8.27 0.46
C SER A 119 -0.20 -8.86 0.03
N ASP A 120 -0.15 -9.49 -1.14
CA ASP A 120 1.06 -10.17 -1.59
C ASP A 120 2.01 -9.18 -2.26
N ARG A 121 3.31 -9.34 -2.00
CA ARG A 121 4.35 -8.44 -2.50
C ARG A 121 4.31 -8.27 -4.03
N GLN A 122 4.00 -9.33 -4.77
CA GLN A 122 3.94 -9.29 -6.23
C GLN A 122 2.69 -8.55 -6.72
N GLY A 123 1.54 -8.80 -6.12
CA GLY A 123 0.28 -8.12 -6.41
C GLY A 123 0.39 -6.62 -6.14
N LEU A 124 0.96 -6.24 -4.99
CA LEU A 124 1.21 -4.83 -4.69
C LEU A 124 2.17 -4.21 -5.71
N GLN A 125 3.26 -4.89 -6.05
CA GLN A 125 4.20 -4.39 -7.07
C GLN A 125 3.52 -4.20 -8.44
N ARG A 126 2.70 -5.15 -8.89
CA ARG A 126 1.94 -5.03 -10.16
C ARG A 126 0.97 -3.86 -10.11
N LEU A 127 0.29 -3.65 -8.97
CA LEU A 127 -0.61 -2.50 -8.78
C LEU A 127 0.17 -1.19 -8.93
N GLU A 128 1.31 -1.07 -8.26
CA GLU A 128 2.13 0.14 -8.31
C GLU A 128 2.72 0.41 -9.70
N GLU A 129 3.22 -0.64 -10.37
CA GLU A 129 3.78 -0.52 -11.73
C GLU A 129 2.71 -0.17 -12.76
N SER A 130 1.50 -0.74 -12.65
CA SER A 130 0.39 -0.47 -13.58
C SER A 130 -0.26 0.89 -13.40
N THR A 131 -0.27 1.41 -12.18
CA THR A 131 -0.89 2.72 -11.86
C THR A 131 0.14 3.86 -11.81
N GLY A 132 1.43 3.56 -11.68
CA GLY A 132 2.48 4.53 -11.39
C GLY A 132 2.40 5.11 -9.96
N LEU A 133 1.55 4.55 -9.10
CA LEU A 133 1.32 5.01 -7.73
C LEU A 133 2.02 4.09 -6.73
N ALA A 134 2.67 4.64 -5.70
CA ALA A 134 3.17 3.86 -4.56
C ALA A 134 2.18 3.90 -3.40
N PHE A 135 1.93 2.76 -2.74
CA PHE A 135 0.96 2.68 -1.63
C PHE A 135 1.63 2.23 -0.34
N ARG A 136 1.46 2.98 0.76
CA ARG A 136 1.94 2.56 2.09
C ARG A 136 0.91 2.86 3.17
N PHE A 137 0.80 1.95 4.14
CA PHE A 137 0.11 2.22 5.39
C PHE A 137 0.93 3.14 6.27
N VAL A 138 0.37 4.31 6.61
CA VAL A 138 1.05 5.32 7.42
C VAL A 138 0.61 5.18 8.87
N ILE A 139 1.56 4.83 9.73
CA ILE A 139 1.33 4.63 11.15
C ILE A 139 2.47 5.23 11.97
N GLY A 140 2.12 5.87 13.08
CA GLY A 140 3.05 6.35 14.08
C GLY A 140 3.53 5.24 15.02
N ARG A 141 4.08 5.66 16.16
CA ARG A 141 4.52 4.77 17.26
C ARG A 141 3.53 4.75 18.41
N THR A 142 3.65 3.72 19.23
CA THR A 142 2.93 3.58 20.50
C THR A 142 3.88 3.13 21.59
N ASN A 143 3.57 3.48 22.83
CA ASN A 143 4.30 3.00 24.02
C ASN A 143 3.80 1.62 24.49
N ASP A 144 2.69 1.13 23.92
CA ASP A 144 2.14 -0.20 24.18
C ASP A 144 3.00 -1.28 23.51
N LYS A 145 3.64 -2.12 24.35
CA LYS A 145 4.53 -3.20 23.89
C LYS A 145 3.77 -4.29 23.13
N SER A 146 2.51 -4.58 23.46
CA SER A 146 1.72 -5.60 22.76
C SER A 146 1.41 -5.14 21.35
N LYS A 147 0.86 -3.94 21.21
CA LYS A 147 0.56 -3.32 19.90
C LYS A 147 1.81 -3.18 19.03
N THR A 148 2.93 -2.83 19.64
CA THR A 148 4.23 -2.78 18.94
C THR A 148 4.66 -4.17 18.43
N ALA A 149 4.49 -5.22 19.23
CA ALA A 149 4.83 -6.58 18.85
C ALA A 149 3.91 -7.13 17.75
N GLU A 150 2.62 -6.79 17.79
CA GLU A 150 1.65 -7.12 16.73
C GLU A 150 2.00 -6.43 15.42
N LEU A 151 2.27 -5.12 15.45
CA LEU A 151 2.69 -4.37 14.26
C LEU A 151 3.98 -4.94 13.66
N LYS A 152 4.96 -5.31 14.48
CA LYS A 152 6.20 -5.96 13.99
C LYS A 152 5.94 -7.28 13.27
N ARG A 153 4.98 -8.07 13.75
CA ARG A 153 4.57 -9.32 13.07
C ARG A 153 3.91 -9.00 11.73
N GLU A 154 3.02 -8.00 11.70
CA GLU A 154 2.35 -7.56 10.47
C GLU A 154 3.35 -7.01 9.42
N ILE A 155 4.32 -6.18 9.85
CA ILE A 155 5.40 -5.69 8.98
C ILE A 155 6.21 -6.84 8.39
N ALA A 156 6.57 -7.83 9.21
CA ALA A 156 7.33 -8.99 8.75
C ALA A 156 6.56 -9.87 7.75
N GLU A 157 5.23 -9.82 7.79
CA GLU A 157 4.37 -10.58 6.87
C GLU A 157 4.13 -9.84 5.55
N TYR A 158 3.81 -8.54 5.59
CA TYR A 158 3.33 -7.79 4.42
C TYR A 158 4.32 -6.78 3.83
N ASP A 159 5.24 -6.26 4.65
CA ASP A 159 6.25 -5.26 4.23
C ASP A 159 5.67 -4.01 3.51
N ASP A 160 4.55 -3.44 3.98
CA ASP A 160 3.78 -2.39 3.29
C ASP A 160 3.58 -1.08 4.08
N PHE A 161 4.45 -0.77 5.05
CA PHE A 161 4.29 0.36 5.97
C PHE A 161 5.22 1.57 5.73
N LEU A 162 4.75 2.76 6.08
CA LEU A 162 5.56 3.94 6.36
C LEU A 162 5.43 4.27 7.85
N LEU A 163 6.50 4.04 8.59
CA LEU A 163 6.54 4.23 10.05
C LEU A 163 7.04 5.63 10.38
N LEU A 164 6.19 6.42 11.04
CA LEU A 164 6.49 7.77 11.48
C LEU A 164 6.93 7.79 12.95
N ASP A 165 7.91 8.63 13.29
CA ASP A 165 8.30 8.86 14.68
C ASP A 165 7.40 9.89 15.38
N ILE A 166 6.10 9.63 15.39
CA ILE A 166 5.09 10.42 16.09
C ILE A 166 4.18 9.49 16.90
N GLU A 167 3.80 9.90 18.10
CA GLU A 167 2.91 9.08 18.93
C GLU A 167 1.49 9.08 18.35
N GLU A 168 0.90 7.89 18.17
CA GLU A 168 -0.46 7.73 17.68
C GLU A 168 -1.49 8.18 18.71
N GLN A 169 -2.13 9.31 18.44
CA GLN A 169 -3.27 9.84 19.19
C GLN A 169 -4.20 10.60 18.25
N TYR A 170 -5.51 10.57 18.50
CA TYR A 170 -6.49 11.26 17.65
C TYR A 170 -6.25 12.78 17.59
N SER A 171 -5.90 13.39 18.72
CA SER A 171 -5.55 14.82 18.78
C SER A 171 -4.26 15.19 18.03
N GLN A 172 -3.48 14.19 17.62
CA GLN A 172 -2.23 14.36 16.89
C GLN A 172 -2.38 14.12 15.38
N LEU A 173 -3.59 13.90 14.87
CA LEU A 173 -3.84 13.68 13.43
C LEU A 173 -3.24 14.77 12.53
N PRO A 174 -3.39 16.09 12.81
CA PRO A 174 -2.76 17.13 11.99
C PRO A 174 -1.23 17.00 11.95
N TYR A 175 -0.60 16.68 13.09
CA TYR A 175 0.84 16.48 13.19
C TYR A 175 1.30 15.22 12.46
N LYS A 176 0.52 14.14 12.54
CA LYS A 176 0.76 12.90 11.80
C LYS A 176 0.72 13.15 10.30
N THR A 177 -0.25 13.92 9.83
CA THR A 177 -0.37 14.24 8.39
C THR A 177 0.74 15.14 7.90
N LEU A 178 1.16 16.14 8.68
CA LEU A 178 2.37 16.91 8.34
C LEU A 178 3.62 16.03 8.31
N ALA A 179 3.80 15.15 9.31
CA ALA A 179 4.92 14.21 9.36
C ALA A 179 4.90 13.23 8.18
N PHE A 180 3.72 12.80 7.76
CA PHE A 180 3.50 12.00 6.56
C PHE A 180 3.99 12.73 5.31
N PHE A 181 3.54 13.97 5.07
CA PHE A 181 3.98 14.73 3.89
C PHE A 181 5.50 14.98 3.90
N LYS A 182 6.07 15.31 5.07
CA LYS A 182 7.54 15.43 5.23
C LYS A 182 8.27 14.13 4.90
N ALA A 183 7.79 13.00 5.41
CA ALA A 183 8.39 11.69 5.19
C ALA A 183 8.26 11.25 3.72
N ALA A 184 7.06 11.38 3.14
CA ALA A 184 6.81 11.01 1.75
C ALA A 184 7.63 11.85 0.79
N TYR A 185 7.72 13.17 1.01
CA TYR A 185 8.57 14.06 0.20
C TYR A 185 10.04 13.68 0.29
N ALA A 186 10.55 13.33 1.47
CA ALA A 186 11.94 12.92 1.65
C ALA A 186 12.28 11.58 0.97
N LEU A 187 11.30 10.67 0.82
CA LEU A 187 11.51 9.32 0.30
C LEU A 187 11.22 9.17 -1.19
N PHE A 188 10.17 9.85 -1.67
CA PHE A 188 9.64 9.69 -3.03
C PHE A 188 9.72 11.01 -3.79
N ASP A 189 10.16 10.95 -5.04
CA ASP A 189 10.04 12.03 -6.01
C ASP A 189 8.77 11.81 -6.82
N SER A 190 7.72 12.54 -6.47
CA SER A 190 6.36 12.30 -6.93
C SER A 190 5.69 13.60 -7.32
N GLU A 191 4.88 13.58 -8.38
CA GLU A 191 4.12 14.75 -8.82
C GLU A 191 2.99 15.08 -7.85
N PHE A 192 2.39 14.05 -7.25
CA PHE A 192 1.34 14.18 -6.24
C PHE A 192 1.61 13.32 -5.01
N TYR A 193 1.20 13.84 -3.85
CA TYR A 193 1.15 13.12 -2.59
C TYR A 193 -0.30 13.07 -2.12
N VAL A 194 -0.84 11.87 -1.97
CA VAL A 194 -2.24 11.60 -1.64
C VAL A 194 -2.33 11.12 -0.21
N LYS A 195 -3.16 11.79 0.58
CA LYS A 195 -3.61 11.30 1.88
C LYS A 195 -4.91 10.55 1.66
N ALA A 196 -5.02 9.34 2.18
CA ALA A 196 -6.26 8.55 2.19
C ALA A 196 -6.50 7.96 3.58
N ASP A 197 -7.74 7.83 4.03
CA ASP A 197 -8.09 7.13 5.26
C ASP A 197 -8.25 5.62 5.03
N ASP A 198 -8.15 4.83 6.11
CA ASP A 198 -8.29 3.37 6.05
C ASP A 198 -9.74 2.85 6.03
N ASP A 199 -10.71 3.77 5.99
CA ASP A 199 -12.15 3.48 5.92
C ASP A 199 -12.82 4.03 4.65
N ILE A 200 -12.09 4.06 3.53
CA ILE A 200 -12.66 4.36 2.21
C ILE A 200 -12.42 3.22 1.21
N TYR A 201 -13.33 3.08 0.25
CA TYR A 201 -13.09 2.24 -0.92
C TYR A 201 -12.46 3.10 -2.02
N LEU A 202 -11.27 2.73 -2.48
CA LEU A 202 -10.52 3.47 -3.50
C LEU A 202 -10.39 2.63 -4.77
N ARG A 203 -10.42 3.30 -5.93
CA ARG A 203 -10.13 2.71 -7.25
C ARG A 203 -8.80 3.27 -7.79
N PRO A 204 -7.68 2.56 -7.57
CA PRO A 204 -6.35 3.03 -7.93
C PRO A 204 -6.16 3.40 -9.42
N ASP A 205 -6.81 2.68 -10.33
CA ASP A 205 -6.79 2.94 -11.77
C ASP A 205 -7.37 4.32 -12.11
N ARG A 206 -8.50 4.66 -11.49
CA ARG A 206 -9.17 5.96 -11.69
C ARG A 206 -8.41 7.09 -11.02
N LEU A 207 -7.84 6.83 -9.85
CA LEU A 207 -6.98 7.80 -9.17
C LEU A 207 -5.75 8.12 -10.03
N SER A 208 -5.08 7.10 -10.58
CA SER A 208 -3.93 7.27 -11.48
C SER A 208 -4.28 8.15 -12.67
N THR A 209 -5.41 7.87 -13.33
CA THR A 209 -5.90 8.67 -14.47
C THR A 209 -6.15 10.13 -14.08
N LEU A 210 -6.76 10.38 -12.91
CA LEU A 210 -6.99 11.73 -12.42
C LEU A 210 -5.69 12.48 -12.11
N LEU A 211 -4.69 11.80 -11.55
CA LEU A 211 -3.39 12.42 -11.25
C LEU A 211 -2.61 12.73 -12.52
N ALA A 212 -2.63 11.84 -13.51
CA ALA A 212 -1.97 12.01 -14.82
C ALA A 212 -2.59 13.09 -15.72
N LYS A 213 -3.77 13.61 -15.37
CA LYS A 213 -4.42 14.72 -16.09
C LYS A 213 -3.51 15.94 -16.17
N GLU A 214 -3.33 16.48 -17.37
CA GLU A 214 -2.58 17.71 -17.59
C GLU A 214 -3.26 18.91 -16.90
N ARG A 215 -2.46 19.76 -16.25
CA ARG A 215 -2.93 20.93 -15.53
C ARG A 215 -2.11 22.15 -15.93
N ALA A 216 -2.78 23.28 -16.09
CA ALA A 216 -2.13 24.54 -16.38
C ALA A 216 -1.31 25.09 -15.19
N HIS A 217 -1.68 24.71 -13.95
CA HIS A 217 -1.00 25.13 -12.73
C HIS A 217 -0.30 23.95 -12.07
N SER A 218 1.00 24.10 -11.78
CA SER A 218 1.78 23.07 -11.07
C SER A 218 1.36 22.91 -9.61
N GLN A 219 0.96 24.02 -8.97
CA GLN A 219 0.47 24.04 -7.59
C GLN A 219 -1.02 23.73 -7.52
N THR A 220 -1.35 22.47 -7.23
CA THR A 220 -2.74 21.98 -7.17
C THR A 220 -3.05 21.32 -5.83
N TYR A 221 -4.21 21.68 -5.27
CA TYR A 221 -4.89 21.00 -4.18
C TYR A 221 -6.16 20.36 -4.72
N LEU A 222 -6.19 19.03 -4.74
CA LEU A 222 -7.22 18.23 -5.36
C LEU A 222 -7.98 17.44 -4.29
N GLY A 223 -9.31 17.47 -4.33
CA GLY A 223 -10.15 16.67 -3.47
C GLY A 223 -11.62 16.90 -3.74
N CYS A 224 -12.50 16.28 -2.97
CA CYS A 224 -13.89 16.70 -2.94
C CYS A 224 -14.02 17.90 -2.00
N LEU A 225 -14.21 19.09 -2.56
CA LEU A 225 -14.20 20.33 -1.78
C LEU A 225 -15.57 20.60 -1.16
N LYS A 226 -15.55 21.11 0.06
CA LYS A 226 -16.72 21.52 0.81
C LYS A 226 -16.55 22.94 1.35
N LYS A 227 -17.68 23.60 1.46
CA LYS A 227 -17.87 24.84 2.21
C LYS A 227 -19.17 24.68 2.99
N GLY A 228 -19.22 25.15 4.22
CA GLY A 228 -20.45 25.03 5.00
C GLY A 228 -20.30 25.49 6.45
N PRO A 229 -21.41 25.52 7.19
CA PRO A 229 -21.41 25.96 8.59
C PRO A 229 -20.42 25.14 9.40
N GLN A 230 -19.68 25.86 10.24
CA GLN A 230 -18.88 25.26 11.30
C GLN A 230 -19.82 24.34 12.10
N CYS A 231 -19.37 23.13 12.44
CA CYS A 231 -20.13 22.22 13.29
C CYS A 231 -20.20 22.76 14.73
N CYS A 232 -20.93 23.86 14.91
CA CYS A 232 -21.25 24.51 16.16
C CYS A 232 -22.78 24.54 16.24
N CYS A 233 -23.34 23.63 17.03
CA CYS A 233 -24.68 23.69 17.57
C CYS A 233 -25.83 23.44 16.56
N SER A 234 -25.97 22.19 16.12
CA SER A 234 -27.30 21.59 15.95
C SER A 234 -27.28 20.25 16.69
N TRP A 235 -28.37 19.95 17.42
CA TRP A 235 -28.52 19.00 18.54
C TRP A 235 -28.07 17.54 18.31
N SER A 236 -27.50 17.23 17.15
CA SER A 236 -27.09 15.88 16.71
C SER A 236 -25.61 15.72 16.29
N CYS A 237 -24.78 16.79 16.27
CA CYS A 237 -23.41 16.69 15.69
C CYS A 237 -22.25 17.22 16.55
N CYS A 238 -22.48 17.70 17.78
CA CYS A 238 -21.50 18.50 18.52
C CYS A 238 -20.94 17.83 19.78
N CYS A 239 -20.08 16.83 19.64
CA CYS A 239 -19.15 16.45 20.73
C CYS A 239 -17.77 16.03 20.22
N GLU A 240 -17.66 15.39 19.05
CA GLU A 240 -16.38 14.81 18.60
C GLU A 240 -15.48 15.80 17.82
N LYS A 241 -16.07 16.82 17.19
CA LYS A 241 -15.38 17.78 16.32
C LYS A 241 -15.25 19.18 16.94
N TYR A 242 -15.15 19.27 18.26
CA TYR A 242 -15.00 20.55 18.94
C TYR A 242 -13.65 21.21 18.58
N GLU A 243 -13.72 22.45 18.10
CA GLU A 243 -12.56 23.25 17.75
C GLU A 243 -12.43 24.43 18.74
N PRO A 244 -11.46 24.38 19.67
CA PRO A 244 -11.23 25.45 20.65
C PRO A 244 -10.97 26.82 20.01
N LEU A 245 -10.39 26.84 18.81
CA LEU A 245 -10.04 28.05 18.07
C LEU A 245 -11.07 28.39 16.98
N SER A 246 -12.31 27.91 17.10
CA SER A 246 -13.38 28.12 16.12
C SER A 246 -13.65 29.61 15.84
N TYR A 247 -13.41 30.49 16.83
CA TYR A 247 -13.53 31.94 16.65
C TYR A 247 -12.57 32.52 15.58
N LEU A 248 -11.46 31.86 15.27
CA LEU A 248 -10.54 32.24 14.19
C LEU A 248 -11.02 31.78 12.81
N LEU A 249 -11.79 30.69 12.77
CA LEU A 249 -12.33 30.09 11.55
C LEU A 249 -13.61 30.80 11.08
N GLY A 250 -14.34 31.41 12.02
CA GLY A 250 -15.62 32.04 11.77
C GLY A 250 -16.78 31.06 11.92
N THR A 251 -17.95 31.46 11.42
CA THR A 251 -19.19 30.68 11.52
C THR A 251 -19.32 29.60 10.46
N GLU A 252 -18.55 29.71 9.38
CA GLU A 252 -18.48 28.75 8.28
C GLU A 252 -17.03 28.35 8.04
N TYR A 253 -16.80 27.09 7.75
CA TYR A 253 -15.50 26.66 7.25
C TYR A 253 -15.27 27.24 5.85
N PHE A 254 -14.03 27.67 5.58
CA PHE A 254 -13.56 28.03 4.25
C PHE A 254 -13.57 26.80 3.31
N LEU A 255 -13.38 27.03 2.01
CA LEU A 255 -13.36 25.97 1.02
C LEU A 255 -12.16 25.04 1.22
N HIS A 256 -12.39 23.77 1.57
CA HIS A 256 -11.33 22.77 1.76
C HIS A 256 -11.83 21.37 1.40
N ALA A 257 -10.92 20.41 1.18
CA ALA A 257 -11.31 19.03 0.88
C ALA A 257 -11.86 18.31 2.11
N TYR A 258 -12.71 17.30 1.88
CA TYR A 258 -13.05 16.34 2.92
C TYR A 258 -11.81 15.53 3.35
N GLY A 259 -11.71 15.24 4.66
CA GLY A 259 -10.63 14.44 5.23
C GLY A 259 -10.36 13.06 4.61
N PRO A 260 -11.35 12.25 4.18
CA PRO A 260 -11.08 10.87 3.78
C PRO A 260 -10.08 10.70 2.65
N ILE A 261 -10.03 11.63 1.69
CA ILE A 261 -8.99 11.64 0.66
C ILE A 261 -8.81 13.01 0.03
N TYR A 262 -7.56 13.38 -0.18
CA TYR A 262 -7.15 14.53 -0.99
C TYR A 262 -5.70 14.36 -1.46
N ALA A 263 -5.33 15.12 -2.50
CA ALA A 263 -4.00 15.10 -3.09
C ALA A 263 -3.39 16.50 -3.15
N LEU A 264 -2.10 16.58 -2.86
CA LEU A 264 -1.29 17.79 -2.94
C LEU A 264 -0.19 17.59 -3.98
N SER A 265 -0.04 18.54 -4.90
CA SER A 265 1.09 18.56 -5.84
C SER A 265 2.44 18.68 -5.12
N ALA A 266 3.51 18.25 -5.77
CA ALA A 266 4.87 18.30 -5.25
C ALA A 266 5.28 19.68 -4.73
N ASP A 267 4.97 20.75 -5.47
CA ASP A 267 5.32 22.13 -5.12
C ASP A 267 4.63 22.60 -3.82
N VAL A 268 3.38 22.16 -3.63
CA VAL A 268 2.61 22.46 -2.41
C VAL A 268 3.20 21.72 -1.23
N VAL A 269 3.52 20.43 -1.39
CA VAL A 269 4.18 19.65 -0.35
C VAL A 269 5.56 20.20 -0.02
N ALA A 270 6.35 20.58 -1.02
CA ALA A 270 7.64 21.23 -0.82
C ALA A 270 7.53 22.50 0.05
N SER A 271 6.48 23.30 -0.19
CA SER A 271 6.17 24.48 0.61
C SER A 271 5.81 24.12 2.06
N LEU A 272 5.01 23.05 2.26
CA LEU A 272 4.67 22.52 3.60
C LEU A 272 5.89 21.97 4.34
N VAL A 273 6.81 21.31 3.63
CA VAL A 273 8.04 20.74 4.20
C VAL A 273 9.02 21.84 4.63
N ALA A 274 9.08 22.93 3.88
CA ALA A 274 9.92 24.09 4.18
C ALA A 274 9.45 24.89 5.40
N LEU A 275 8.25 24.62 5.92
CA LEU A 275 7.72 25.31 7.09
C LEU A 275 8.54 24.99 8.33
N ARG A 276 8.87 26.03 9.08
CA ARG A 276 9.51 25.90 10.40
C ARG A 276 8.53 25.26 11.37
N ASP A 277 9.03 24.39 12.23
CA ASP A 277 8.20 23.79 13.28
C ASP A 277 7.57 24.90 14.14
N ASN A 278 6.30 24.73 14.49
CA ASN A 278 5.48 25.68 15.24
C ASN A 278 5.27 27.07 14.59
N SER A 279 5.57 27.25 13.29
CA SER A 279 5.31 28.53 12.61
C SER A 279 3.87 28.68 12.11
N PHE A 280 3.14 27.59 11.95
CA PHE A 280 1.76 27.57 11.45
C PHE A 280 0.78 27.12 12.52
N ARG A 281 -0.46 27.59 12.40
CA ARG A 281 -1.54 27.22 13.30
C ARG A 281 -1.98 25.78 13.03
N MET A 282 -2.05 24.98 14.09
CA MET A 282 -2.69 23.66 14.08
C MET A 282 -4.10 23.78 14.65
N PHE A 283 -5.08 23.19 13.97
CA PHE A 283 -6.45 23.02 14.45
C PHE A 283 -6.66 21.55 14.89
N SER A 284 -7.74 21.25 15.61
CA SER A 284 -8.08 19.89 16.06
C SER A 284 -8.33 18.95 14.88
N ASN A 285 -9.00 19.46 13.84
CA ASN A 285 -9.31 18.69 12.64
C ASN A 285 -8.16 18.82 11.61
N GLU A 286 -7.72 17.67 11.11
CA GLU A 286 -6.61 17.58 10.17
C GLU A 286 -6.93 18.20 8.81
N ASP A 287 -8.11 17.91 8.25
CA ASP A 287 -8.58 18.45 6.97
C ASP A 287 -8.74 19.97 7.01
N VAL A 288 -9.25 20.50 8.12
CA VAL A 288 -9.31 21.94 8.38
C VAL A 288 -7.92 22.54 8.49
N THR A 289 -6.98 21.88 9.16
CA THR A 289 -5.60 22.38 9.30
C THR A 289 -4.93 22.51 7.93
N ILE A 290 -4.97 21.45 7.12
CA ILE A 290 -4.39 21.48 5.77
C ILE A 290 -5.09 22.53 4.92
N GLY A 291 -6.42 22.55 4.91
CA GLY A 291 -7.17 23.53 4.14
C GLY A 291 -6.82 24.99 4.52
N ALA A 292 -6.62 25.29 5.80
CA ALA A 292 -6.25 26.64 6.24
C ALA A 292 -4.88 27.07 5.71
N TRP A 293 -3.95 26.12 5.61
CA TRP A 293 -2.61 26.38 5.08
C TRP A 293 -2.63 26.53 3.57
N ILE A 294 -3.40 25.70 2.87
CA ILE A 294 -3.57 25.83 1.42
C ILE A 294 -4.26 27.16 1.08
N LEU A 295 -5.22 27.61 1.89
CA LEU A 295 -5.87 28.91 1.70
C LEU A 295 -4.88 30.08 1.78
N ALA A 296 -3.81 29.94 2.58
CA ALA A 296 -2.75 30.95 2.68
C ALA A 296 -1.75 30.91 1.50
N MET A 297 -1.75 29.85 0.70
CA MET A 297 -0.85 29.66 -0.45
C MET A 297 -1.57 29.97 -1.77
N ASN A 298 -0.81 30.32 -2.81
CA ASN A 298 -1.36 30.57 -4.15
C ASN A 298 -1.60 29.25 -4.92
N VAL A 299 -2.52 28.42 -4.43
CA VAL A 299 -2.75 27.06 -4.93
C VAL A 299 -4.10 26.95 -5.63
N ASN A 300 -4.12 26.27 -6.78
CA ASN A 300 -5.37 25.98 -7.48
C ASN A 300 -6.17 24.91 -6.73
N HIS A 301 -7.42 25.23 -6.41
CA HIS A 301 -8.36 24.33 -5.75
C HIS A 301 -9.17 23.56 -6.81
N GLU A 302 -8.88 22.28 -7.00
CA GLU A 302 -9.59 21.40 -7.93
C GLU A 302 -10.64 20.57 -7.18
N ASP A 303 -11.92 20.90 -7.37
CA ASP A 303 -13.05 20.12 -6.84
C ASP A 303 -13.37 18.94 -7.76
N ASN A 304 -13.23 17.72 -7.23
CA ASN A 304 -13.60 16.51 -7.94
C ASN A 304 -14.53 15.62 -7.10
N ARG A 305 -15.80 15.57 -7.50
CA ARG A 305 -16.85 14.80 -6.80
C ARG A 305 -16.74 13.28 -6.97
N ALA A 306 -15.93 12.80 -7.91
CA ALA A 306 -15.62 11.37 -8.01
C ALA A 306 -14.77 10.88 -6.82
N LEU A 307 -14.07 11.80 -6.14
CA LEU A 307 -13.44 11.59 -4.85
C LEU A 307 -14.42 11.88 -3.69
N CYS A 308 -15.71 11.58 -3.80
CA CYS A 308 -16.67 11.56 -2.67
C CYS A 308 -18.00 10.95 -3.07
N SER A 309 -17.94 9.90 -3.89
CA SER A 309 -19.16 9.25 -4.37
C SER A 309 -19.79 8.43 -3.24
N PRO A 310 -21.11 8.51 -3.03
CA PRO A 310 -21.78 7.69 -2.01
C PRO A 310 -21.89 6.22 -2.42
N GLU A 311 -21.81 5.95 -3.72
CA GLU A 311 -21.91 4.62 -4.33
C GLU A 311 -20.90 4.50 -5.47
N CYS A 312 -20.56 3.28 -5.86
CA CYS A 312 -19.70 3.06 -7.01
C CYS A 312 -20.44 3.38 -8.31
N THR A 313 -19.87 4.28 -9.09
CA THR A 313 -20.28 4.62 -10.45
C THR A 313 -19.13 4.34 -11.40
N PRO A 314 -19.34 4.31 -12.73
CA PRO A 314 -18.24 4.17 -13.69
C PRO A 314 -17.11 5.18 -13.45
N SER A 315 -17.47 6.42 -13.09
CA SER A 315 -16.53 7.52 -12.83
C SER A 315 -16.05 7.63 -11.38
N SER A 316 -16.66 6.96 -10.41
CA SER A 316 -16.29 7.09 -8.99
C SER A 316 -14.84 6.67 -8.80
N ILE A 317 -14.04 7.50 -8.14
CA ILE A 317 -12.66 7.19 -7.78
C ILE A 317 -12.63 6.63 -6.38
N ALA A 318 -13.44 7.19 -5.49
CA ALA A 318 -13.38 6.82 -4.10
C ALA A 318 -14.77 7.00 -3.42
N VAL A 319 -15.12 6.05 -2.55
CA VAL A 319 -16.49 5.85 -2.02
C VAL A 319 -16.51 5.79 -0.49
N TRP A 320 -17.40 6.59 0.12
CA TRP A 320 -17.65 6.67 1.57
C TRP A 320 -19.02 7.27 1.88
N ASP A 321 -19.45 7.14 3.13
CA ASP A 321 -20.82 7.39 3.58
C ASP A 321 -21.00 8.71 4.34
N ILE A 322 -20.10 9.70 4.20
CA ILE A 322 -20.27 11.02 4.84
C ILE A 322 -21.57 11.68 4.35
N PRO A 323 -22.40 12.27 5.23
CA PRO A 323 -22.17 12.55 6.66
C PRO A 323 -22.67 11.47 7.64
N LYS A 324 -23.13 10.30 7.16
CA LYS A 324 -23.67 9.23 8.02
C LYS A 324 -22.60 8.65 8.94
N CYS A 325 -21.37 8.51 8.43
CA CYS A 325 -20.19 8.02 9.15
C CYS A 325 -18.97 8.91 8.87
N SER A 326 -17.84 8.71 9.58
CA SER A 326 -16.58 9.45 9.35
C SER A 326 -15.94 9.12 8.00
N GLY A 327 -16.12 7.88 7.54
CA GLY A 327 -15.76 7.36 6.22
C GLY A 327 -16.86 6.40 5.76
N LEU A 328 -16.53 5.14 5.48
CA LEU A 328 -17.50 4.05 5.30
C LEU A 328 -18.11 3.63 6.64
N CYS A 329 -19.40 3.33 6.64
CA CYS A 329 -20.05 2.69 7.77
C CYS A 329 -19.67 1.21 7.83
N ASN A 330 -19.18 0.73 8.98
CA ASN A 330 -18.65 -0.64 9.15
C ASN A 330 -17.63 -1.03 8.06
N PRO A 331 -16.47 -0.33 8.00
CA PRO A 331 -15.55 -0.40 6.85
C PRO A 331 -15.02 -1.82 6.59
N GLU A 332 -14.81 -2.63 7.62
CA GLU A 332 -14.27 -4.00 7.47
C GLU A 332 -15.16 -4.88 6.60
N ALA A 333 -16.48 -4.83 6.79
CA ALA A 333 -17.42 -5.56 5.94
C ALA A 333 -17.68 -4.81 4.63
N ARG A 334 -17.89 -3.49 4.71
CA ARG A 334 -18.33 -2.69 3.57
C ARG A 334 -17.32 -2.64 2.44
N LEU A 335 -16.03 -2.63 2.75
CA LEU A 335 -14.96 -2.73 1.75
C LEU A 335 -15.08 -4.01 0.91
N LEU A 336 -15.34 -5.14 1.57
CA LEU A 336 -15.48 -6.45 0.91
C LEU A 336 -16.74 -6.49 0.04
N GLU A 337 -17.86 -5.97 0.55
CA GLU A 337 -19.12 -5.87 -0.20
C GLU A 337 -18.97 -5.03 -1.46
N LEU A 338 -18.38 -3.83 -1.36
CA LEU A 338 -18.15 -2.95 -2.50
C LEU A 338 -17.23 -3.62 -3.52
N HIS A 339 -16.17 -4.30 -3.09
CA HIS A 339 -15.25 -4.97 -4.00
C HIS A 339 -15.92 -6.09 -4.82
N GLN A 340 -16.96 -6.74 -4.28
CA GLN A 340 -17.73 -7.77 -5.00
C GLN A 340 -18.68 -7.18 -6.05
N GLN A 341 -19.02 -5.89 -5.96
CA GLN A 341 -19.87 -5.24 -6.95
C GLN A 341 -19.08 -5.00 -8.24
N GLU A 342 -19.65 -5.42 -9.37
CA GLU A 342 -19.02 -5.25 -10.67
C GLU A 342 -18.80 -3.77 -11.02
N SER A 343 -19.70 -2.90 -10.56
CA SER A 343 -19.59 -1.45 -10.70
C SER A 343 -18.32 -0.87 -10.07
N CYS A 344 -17.81 -1.50 -8.99
CA CYS A 344 -16.63 -1.06 -8.27
C CYS A 344 -15.33 -1.72 -8.77
N SER A 345 -15.37 -3.02 -9.12
CA SER A 345 -14.15 -3.81 -9.35
C SER A 345 -13.91 -4.24 -10.80
N LYS A 346 -14.94 -4.26 -11.66
CA LYS A 346 -14.83 -4.79 -13.04
C LYS A 346 -15.10 -3.76 -14.13
N ASN A 347 -15.52 -2.53 -13.78
CA ASN A 347 -15.83 -1.51 -14.77
C ASN A 347 -14.58 -0.98 -15.50
N PRO A 348 -14.54 -1.04 -16.85
CA PRO A 348 -13.39 -0.63 -17.66
C PRO A 348 -13.06 0.85 -17.47
N THR A 349 -11.76 1.17 -17.40
CA THR A 349 -11.21 2.48 -17.00
C THR A 349 -11.63 3.67 -17.86
N MET A 350 -12.21 3.42 -19.04
CA MET A 350 -12.80 4.44 -19.92
C MET A 350 -14.23 4.02 -20.27
N GLU A 351 -15.16 4.98 -20.29
CA GLU A 351 -16.45 4.78 -20.98
C GLU A 351 -16.14 4.61 -22.47
N SER A 352 -16.84 3.68 -23.16
CA SER A 352 -16.74 3.62 -24.61
C SER A 352 -17.31 4.93 -25.16
N ASP A 353 -16.55 5.59 -26.03
CA ASP A 353 -17.06 6.69 -26.84
C ASP A 353 -18.06 6.10 -27.86
N ASP A 354 -19.28 5.80 -27.41
CA ASP A 354 -20.40 5.37 -28.26
C ASP A 354 -21.46 6.48 -28.43
#